data_AF-A0A6G9Z060-F1
#
_entry.id   AF-A0A6G9Z060-F1
#
_cell.length_a   1.000
_cell.length_b   1.000
_cell.length_c   1.000
_cell.angle_alpha   90.00
_cell.angle_beta   90.00
_cell.angle_gamma   90.00
#
_symmetry.space_group_name_H-M   'P 1'
#
loop_
_entity.id
_entity.type
_entity.pdbx_description
1 polymer ?
#
loop_
_entity_poly.entity_id
_entity_poly.type
_entity_poly.pdbx_seq_one_letter_code
_entity_poly.pdbx_strand_id
1 'polypeptide(L)'
;MTDDNTPDDPYEERIAGKIVRRSTTEYSPEEMAKYNAMFDDIEKQRAQIPPGEVRRLPDKMGDQDFEGTEYEEWVNQRRRERDARGEDDR
;
A
#
# COMPACT_ATOMS: atom_id res chain seq x y z
N MET A 1 -0.56 -11.70 -36.98
CA MET A 1 -0.11 -11.90 -35.59
C MET A 1 -1.35 -11.73 -34.73
N THR A 2 -1.92 -12.83 -34.27
CA THR A 2 -3.01 -12.81 -33.30
C THR A 2 -2.36 -12.93 -31.94
N ASP A 3 -2.25 -11.82 -31.22
CA ASP A 3 -1.88 -11.82 -29.82
C ASP A 3 -3.07 -12.40 -29.05
N ASP A 4 -3.12 -13.73 -29.00
CA ASP A 4 -4.08 -14.48 -28.21
C ASP A 4 -3.67 -14.35 -26.74
N ASN A 5 -4.12 -13.26 -26.14
CA ASN A 5 -3.83 -12.87 -24.75
C ASN A 5 -4.93 -13.36 -23.80
N THR A 6 -5.63 -14.43 -24.16
CA THR A 6 -6.62 -15.06 -23.29
C THR A 6 -5.90 -16.12 -22.44
N PRO A 7 -5.87 -16.00 -21.11
CA PRO A 7 -5.42 -17.10 -20.26
C PRO A 7 -6.33 -18.31 -20.50
N ASP A 8 -5.75 -19.48 -20.80
CA ASP A 8 -6.49 -20.73 -20.99
C ASP A 8 -7.13 -21.25 -19.69
N ASP A 9 -6.76 -20.69 -18.54
CA ASP A 9 -7.22 -21.06 -17.20
C ASP A 9 -7.83 -19.83 -16.49
N PRO A 10 -9.10 -19.88 -16.01
CA PRO A 10 -9.73 -18.77 -15.28
C PRO A 10 -9.07 -18.44 -13.93
N TYR A 11 -8.16 -19.30 -13.45
CA TYR A 11 -7.35 -19.05 -12.26
C TYR A 11 -5.97 -18.48 -12.60
N GLU A 12 -5.62 -18.28 -13.87
CA GLU A 12 -4.36 -17.66 -14.27
C GLU A 12 -4.51 -16.17 -14.57
N GLU A 13 -3.63 -15.37 -13.97
CA GLU A 13 -3.55 -13.93 -14.17
C GLU A 13 -2.13 -13.53 -14.56
N ARG A 14 -1.98 -12.65 -15.56
CA ARG A 14 -0.68 -12.11 -15.96
C ARG A 14 -0.40 -10.81 -15.23
N ILE A 15 0.56 -10.82 -14.31
CA ILE A 15 1.00 -9.66 -13.54
C ILE A 15 2.47 -9.38 -13.86
N ALA A 16 2.76 -8.19 -14.42
CA ALA A 16 4.11 -7.76 -14.78
C ALA A 16 4.91 -8.78 -15.61
N GLY A 17 4.25 -9.44 -16.58
CA GLY A 17 4.87 -10.45 -17.44
C GLY A 17 5.06 -11.83 -16.80
N LYS A 18 4.61 -12.03 -15.56
CA LYS A 18 4.58 -13.34 -14.90
C LYS A 18 3.15 -13.88 -14.90
N ILE A 19 3.00 -15.18 -15.14
CA ILE A 19 1.74 -15.89 -14.95
C ILE A 19 1.65 -16.26 -13.47
N VAL A 20 0.62 -15.77 -12.80
CA VAL A 20 0.31 -16.03 -11.40
C VAL A 20 -0.98 -16.84 -11.36
N ARG A 21 -0.99 -17.94 -10.60
CA ARG A 21 -2.21 -18.73 -10.38
C ARG A 21 -2.88 -18.29 -9.09
N ARG A 22 -4.16 -17.93 -9.17
CA ARG A 22 -5.02 -17.73 -8.02
C ARG A 22 -5.10 -19.05 -7.27
N SER A 23 -4.69 -19.03 -6.00
CA SER A 23 -4.87 -20.17 -5.11
C SER A 23 -6.36 -20.47 -4.99
N THR A 24 -6.74 -21.71 -5.29
CA THR A 24 -8.08 -22.25 -5.00
C THR A 24 -8.12 -22.94 -3.63
N THR A 25 -7.05 -22.83 -2.84
CA THR A 25 -6.97 -23.44 -1.51
C THR A 25 -8.07 -22.87 -0.62
N GLU A 26 -9.08 -23.69 -0.36
CA GLU A 26 -10.07 -23.43 0.68
C GLU A 26 -9.43 -23.71 2.04
N TYR A 27 -9.41 -22.70 2.90
CA TYR A 27 -8.95 -22.87 4.28
C TYR A 27 -10.05 -23.51 5.11
N SER A 28 -9.68 -24.48 5.94
CA SER A 28 -10.60 -25.04 6.93
C SER A 28 -11.03 -23.98 7.95
N PRO A 29 -12.19 -24.17 8.63
CA PRO A 29 -12.61 -23.26 9.70
C PRO A 29 -11.56 -23.09 10.80
N GLU A 30 -10.79 -24.14 11.10
CA GLU A 30 -9.70 -24.12 12.09
C GLU A 30 -8.52 -23.26 11.63
N GLU A 31 -8.14 -23.35 10.34
CA GLU A 31 -7.10 -22.50 9.75
C GLU A 31 -7.53 -21.03 9.72
N MET A 32 -8.78 -20.76 9.34
CA MET A 32 -9.33 -19.40 9.37
C MET A 32 -9.33 -18.82 10.80
N ALA A 33 -9.70 -19.62 11.80
CA ALA A 33 -9.65 -19.19 13.20
C ALA A 33 -8.21 -18.85 13.65
N LYS A 34 -7.22 -19.64 13.21
CA LYS A 34 -5.80 -19.37 13.48
C LYS A 34 -5.34 -18.06 12.85
N TYR A 35 -5.72 -17.80 11.59
CA TYR A 35 -5.37 -16.55 10.91
C TYR A 35 -6.03 -15.35 11.58
N ASN A 36 -7.31 -15.45 11.92
CA ASN A 36 -8.03 -14.37 12.62
C ASN A 36 -7.39 -14.06 13.96
N ALA A 37 -7.03 -15.07 14.77
CA ALA A 37 -6.34 -14.86 16.03
C ALA A 37 -4.97 -14.18 15.85
N MET A 38 -4.26 -14.48 14.76
CA MET A 38 -2.99 -13.83 14.42
C MET A 38 -3.19 -12.37 14.02
N PHE A 39 -4.25 -12.04 13.26
CA PHE A 39 -4.60 -10.66 12.92
C PHE A 39 -5.00 -9.86 14.16
N ASP A 40 -5.81 -10.43 15.06
CA ASP A 40 -6.19 -9.80 16.32
C ASP A 40 -4.97 -9.44 17.19
N ASP A 41 -3.93 -10.29 17.19
CA ASP A 41 -2.70 -10.01 17.92
C ASP A 41 -1.92 -8.85 17.31
N ILE A 42 -1.84 -8.78 15.97
CA ILE A 42 -1.22 -7.66 15.26
C ILE A 42 -1.97 -6.36 15.54
N GLU A 43 -3.29 -6.37 15.55
CA GLU A 43 -4.10 -5.18 15.87
C GLU A 43 -3.88 -4.71 17.31
N LYS A 44 -3.77 -5.63 18.27
CA LYS A 44 -3.42 -5.30 19.65
C LYS A 44 -2.03 -4.67 19.75
N GLN A 45 -1.05 -5.19 19.02
CA GLN A 45 0.29 -4.61 18.96
C GLN A 45 0.26 -3.19 18.35
N ARG A 46 -0.52 -2.98 17.29
CA ARG A 46 -0.70 -1.65 16.67
C ARG A 46 -1.37 -0.66 17.62
N ALA A 47 -2.37 -1.10 18.37
CA ALA A 47 -3.05 -0.24 19.36
C ALA A 47 -2.13 0.21 20.51
N GLN A 48 -1.05 -0.53 20.78
CA GLN A 48 -0.04 -0.18 21.78
C GLN A 48 1.02 0.80 21.25
N ILE A 49 1.07 1.04 19.94
CA ILE A 49 1.98 2.03 19.35
C ILE A 49 1.41 3.42 19.70
N PRO A 50 2.14 4.24 20.49
CA PRO A 50 1.67 5.57 20.84
C PRO A 50 1.48 6.42 19.57
N PRO A 51 0.37 7.16 19.44
CA PRO A 51 0.18 8.10 18.33
C PRO A 51 1.15 9.26 18.53
N GLY A 52 2.34 9.20 17.91
CA GLY A 52 3.31 10.26 18.10
C GLY A 52 4.71 10.07 17.51
N GLU A 53 5.11 8.86 17.13
CA GLU A 53 6.34 8.67 16.36
C GLU A 53 5.99 8.09 15.00
N VAL A 54 5.48 8.95 14.11
CA VAL A 54 5.64 8.72 12.68
C VAL A 54 7.16 8.74 12.45
N ARG A 55 7.79 7.56 12.51
CA ARG A 55 9.19 7.40 12.12
C ARG A 55 9.26 7.71 10.64
N ARG A 56 9.61 8.95 10.33
CA ARG A 56 9.83 9.40 8.96
C ARG A 56 10.96 8.57 8.38
N LEU A 57 10.67 7.85 7.32
CA LEU A 57 11.69 7.11 6.62
C LEU A 57 12.55 8.12 5.85
N PRO A 58 13.87 8.07 5.96
CA PRO A 58 14.72 8.81 5.04
C PRO A 58 14.46 8.29 3.63
N ASP A 59 14.30 9.20 2.67
CA ASP A 59 14.16 8.85 1.26
C ASP A 59 15.41 8.08 0.81
N LYS A 60 15.24 6.78 0.62
CA LYS A 60 16.33 5.85 0.24
C LYS A 60 16.25 5.45 -1.23
N MET A 61 15.13 5.73 -1.91
CA MET A 61 14.84 5.30 -3.28
C MET A 61 14.12 6.46 -3.98
N GLY A 62 14.88 7.19 -4.79
CA GLY A 62 14.50 8.50 -5.33
C GLY A 62 13.15 8.57 -6.05
N ASP A 63 12.64 9.80 -6.05
CA ASP A 63 11.70 10.44 -6.96
C ASP A 63 10.27 9.89 -7.09
N GLN A 64 9.91 8.71 -6.54
CA GLN A 64 8.61 8.08 -6.86
C GLN A 64 7.63 7.90 -5.69
N ASP A 65 8.08 7.75 -4.44
CA ASP A 65 7.18 7.65 -3.28
C ASP A 65 7.56 8.67 -2.19
N PHE A 66 6.95 9.86 -2.27
CA PHE A 66 7.15 10.93 -1.27
C PHE A 66 6.23 10.78 -0.05
N GLU A 67 5.22 9.90 -0.11
CA GLU A 67 4.23 9.73 0.94
C GLU A 67 4.87 9.27 2.27
N GLY A 68 4.66 10.03 3.34
CA GLY A 68 5.20 9.79 4.68
C GLY A 68 6.64 10.30 4.91
N THR A 69 7.19 11.11 4.01
CA THR A 69 8.56 11.66 4.11
C THR A 69 8.60 13.10 4.64
N GLU A 70 9.77 13.57 5.12
CA GLU A 70 9.98 14.98 5.48
C GLU A 70 9.79 15.94 4.30
N TYR A 71 10.08 15.48 3.09
CA TYR A 71 9.95 16.29 1.88
C TYR A 71 8.48 16.53 1.51
N GLU A 72 7.61 15.53 1.64
CA GLU A 72 6.17 15.70 1.43
C GLU A 72 5.58 16.76 2.37
N GLU A 73 5.94 16.74 3.66
CA GLU A 73 5.49 17.76 4.60
C GLU A 73 5.94 19.16 4.19
N TRP A 74 7.19 19.31 3.74
CA TRP A 74 7.69 20.59 3.23
C TRP A 74 6.90 21.08 2.01
N VAL A 75 6.62 20.20 1.04
CA VAL A 75 5.79 20.53 -0.14
C VAL A 75 4.37 20.90 0.27
N ASN A 76 3.74 20.13 1.17
CA ASN A 76 2.39 20.38 1.66
C ASN A 76 2.30 21.69 2.44
N GLN A 77 3.31 22.01 3.24
CA GLN A 77 3.42 23.29 3.94
C GLN A 77 3.52 24.45 2.93
N ARG A 78 4.37 24.32 1.90
CA ARG A 78 4.51 25.34 0.85
C ARG A 78 3.22 25.56 0.06
N ARG A 79 2.45 24.50 -0.23
CA ARG A 79 1.12 24.63 -0.87
C ARG A 79 0.15 25.42 0.03
N ARG A 80 0.02 25.04 1.31
CA ARG A 80 -0.82 25.78 2.26
C ARG A 80 -0.45 27.26 2.38
N GLU A 81 0.85 27.57 2.39
CA GLU A 81 1.33 28.96 2.40
C GLU A 81 0.99 29.72 1.12
N ARG A 82 1.00 29.05 -0.04
CA ARG A 82 0.65 29.63 -1.34
C ARG A 82 -0.86 29.86 -1.48
N ASP A 83 -1.65 28.88 -1.05
CA ASP A 83 -3.12 28.99 -0.93
C ASP A 83 -3.50 30.19 -0.04
N ALA A 84 -2.86 30.32 1.12
CA ALA A 84 -3.10 31.42 2.06
C ALA A 84 -2.73 32.80 1.48
N ARG A 85 -1.81 32.85 0.51
CA ARG A 85 -1.45 34.08 -0.22
C ARG A 85 -2.34 34.33 -1.45
N GLY A 86 -3.28 33.44 -1.76
CA GLY A 86 -4.15 33.56 -2.94
C GLY A 86 -3.41 33.41 -4.27
N GLU A 87 -2.27 32.70 -4.26
CA GLU A 87 -1.41 32.53 -5.44
C GLU A 87 -1.82 31.34 -6.33
N ASP A 88 -2.71 30.46 -5.86
CA ASP A 88 -3.17 29.25 -6.57
C ASP A 88 -4.51 29.44 -7.36
N ASP A 89 -5.10 30.65 -7.37
CA ASP A 89 -6.33 30.99 -8.11
C ASP A 89 -6.09 31.49 -9.56
N ARG A 90 -5.08 30.97 -10.28
CA ARG A 90 -4.79 31.35 -11.69
C ARG A 90 -4.80 30.18 -12.67
#